data_AF-A0AA39NQ72-F1
#
_entry.id   AF-A0AA39NQ72-F1
#
_cell.length_a   1.000
_cell.length_b   1.000
_cell.length_c   1.000
_cell.angle_alpha   90.00
_cell.angle_beta   90.00
_cell.angle_gamma   90.00
#
_symmetry.space_group_name_H-M   'P 1'
#
loop_
_entity.id
_entity.type
_entity.pdbx_description
1 polymer ?
#
loop_
_entity_poly.entity_id
_entity_poly.type
_entity_poly.pdbx_seq_one_letter_code
_entity_poly.pdbx_strand_id
1 'polypeptide(L)'
;MSKTEKWAHGSGLPSLHANMVPTYREHERRLHPSPPPTDDTHTQVDRCYSPKSIEAQGSNDMDLSYQVPPLVHSLQKAWQSTAQSSLFLCAALALCSVHIMSYSQTILPQPDAFSTLMAFSYGGIIFNCTAAVASLVLVDKIGCVPIWAARRSLDPPNAGWMSANIDILDRFGIGSSWRWIVWYWIVNLCAGFVCVVVQVFMLVWLQEGLTSLKVVSSVLLATSSIPLVMFAFSSLVFAFR
;
A
#
# COMPACT_ATOMS: atom_id res chain seq x y z
N MET A 1 8.17 -24.38 68.04
CA MET A 1 9.07 -24.47 66.88
C MET A 1 8.52 -23.50 65.83
N SER A 2 8.98 -22.24 65.79
CA SER A 2 10.07 -21.73 64.93
C SER A 2 9.79 -22.05 63.45
N LYS A 3 9.61 -21.13 62.51
CA LYS A 3 10.25 -19.82 62.31
C LYS A 3 9.42 -18.99 61.32
N THR A 4 9.36 -17.68 61.58
CA THR A 4 8.90 -16.58 60.73
C THR A 4 9.77 -16.38 59.49
N GLU A 5 9.21 -15.89 58.37
CA GLU A 5 9.90 -14.87 57.57
C GLU A 5 8.93 -14.00 56.74
N LYS A 6 8.97 -12.70 57.06
CA LYS A 6 8.44 -11.54 56.35
C LYS A 6 9.56 -10.97 55.48
N TRP A 7 9.31 -10.67 54.22
CA TRP A 7 9.98 -9.62 53.45
C TRP A 7 9.08 -9.24 52.27
N ALA A 8 9.05 -8.03 51.71
CA ALA A 8 9.11 -6.65 52.18
C ALA A 8 8.74 -5.82 50.94
N HIS A 9 8.04 -4.71 51.14
CA HIS A 9 7.74 -3.73 50.11
C HIS A 9 9.00 -3.20 49.41
N GLY A 10 8.93 -3.09 48.09
CA GLY A 10 9.91 -2.40 47.25
C GLY A 10 9.21 -1.44 46.30
N SER A 11 8.89 -0.25 46.82
CA SER A 11 8.49 0.93 46.06
C SER A 11 9.70 1.50 45.31
N GLY A 12 9.57 1.70 44.00
CA GLY A 12 10.58 2.37 43.18
C GLY A 12 10.03 2.87 41.85
N LEU A 13 9.41 4.06 41.87
CA LEU A 13 9.33 4.93 40.70
C LEU A 13 10.74 5.43 40.36
N PRO A 14 11.05 5.61 39.06
CA PRO A 14 11.59 6.90 38.65
C PRO A 14 10.84 7.50 37.44
N SER A 15 10.30 8.68 37.69
CA SER A 15 10.38 9.90 36.86
C SER A 15 10.75 9.78 35.37
N LEU A 16 9.82 10.30 34.55
CA LEU A 16 10.03 11.36 33.56
C LEU A 16 11.34 11.31 32.73
N HIS A 17 11.22 10.91 31.47
CA HIS A 17 11.98 11.57 30.41
C HIS A 17 11.02 12.09 29.33
N ALA A 18 10.94 13.41 29.31
CA ALA A 18 10.23 14.21 28.34
C ALA A 18 10.96 14.20 26.98
N ASN A 19 10.15 14.40 25.94
CA ASN A 19 10.45 15.14 24.72
C ASN A 19 11.74 14.78 23.94
N MET A 20 11.56 14.20 22.75
CA MET A 20 12.13 14.81 21.55
C MET A 20 11.37 14.39 20.29
N VAL A 21 10.52 15.30 19.83
CA VAL A 21 9.96 15.32 18.48
C VAL A 21 11.07 15.85 17.56
N PRO A 22 11.50 15.13 16.51
CA PRO A 22 12.31 15.72 15.47
C PRO A 22 11.40 16.52 14.53
N THR A 23 11.21 17.81 14.82
CA THR A 23 10.79 18.80 13.83
C THR A 23 11.93 18.99 12.85
N TYR A 24 11.89 18.30 11.71
CA TYR A 24 12.80 18.61 10.60
C TYR A 24 12.31 19.89 9.93
N ARG A 25 13.05 20.95 10.23
CA ARG A 25 12.84 22.33 9.83
C ARG A 25 13.07 22.47 8.33
N GLU A 26 12.05 22.96 7.62
CA GLU A 26 12.16 23.47 6.25
C GLU A 26 13.32 24.46 6.15
N HIS A 27 14.25 24.21 5.24
CA HIS A 27 15.26 25.17 4.86
C HIS A 27 14.72 25.95 3.64
N GLU A 28 13.90 26.95 3.92
CA GLU A 28 13.64 28.05 2.97
C GLU A 28 14.98 28.73 2.66
N ARG A 29 15.53 28.47 1.48
CA ARG A 29 16.60 29.26 0.90
C ARG A 29 15.98 30.19 -0.15
N ARG A 30 15.43 31.33 0.31
CA ARG A 30 15.01 32.43 -0.56
C ARG A 30 16.19 33.36 -0.85
N LEU A 31 16.41 33.53 -2.15
CA LEU A 31 16.85 34.72 -2.90
C LEU A 31 18.05 35.55 -2.41
N HIS A 32 19.03 35.68 -3.31
CA HIS A 32 19.28 36.99 -3.90
C HIS A 32 19.75 36.87 -5.37
N PRO A 33 19.20 37.67 -6.30
CA PRO A 33 19.63 37.72 -7.69
C PRO A 33 20.86 38.63 -7.85
N SER A 34 21.81 38.20 -8.67
CA SER A 34 22.93 39.03 -9.13
C SER A 34 22.54 39.85 -10.36
N PRO A 35 22.96 41.12 -10.45
CA PRO A 35 22.67 42.00 -11.58
C PRO A 35 23.44 41.62 -12.86
N PRO A 36 22.95 42.04 -14.04
CA PRO A 36 23.51 41.66 -15.34
C PRO A 36 24.77 42.46 -15.67
N PRO A 37 25.77 41.85 -16.34
CA PRO A 37 26.78 42.60 -17.06
C PRO A 37 26.22 43.02 -18.44
N THR A 38 26.10 44.32 -18.62
CA THR A 38 26.04 44.99 -19.93
C THR A 38 27.35 44.77 -20.66
N ASP A 39 27.31 44.09 -21.81
CA ASP A 39 28.27 44.34 -22.86
C ASP A 39 27.58 44.29 -24.22
N ASP A 40 27.70 45.41 -24.91
CA ASP A 40 27.11 45.69 -26.20
C ASP A 40 28.02 45.14 -27.32
N THR A 41 27.43 45.03 -28.51
CA THR A 41 28.11 44.93 -29.81
C THR A 41 28.63 43.55 -30.25
N HIS A 42 27.82 42.79 -30.97
CA HIS A 42 27.82 42.82 -32.44
C HIS A 42 26.84 41.80 -33.05
N THR A 43 25.98 42.34 -33.91
CA THR A 43 25.27 41.72 -35.04
C THR A 43 25.90 40.46 -35.62
N GLN A 44 25.15 39.35 -35.63
CA GLN A 44 25.05 38.51 -36.83
C GLN A 44 23.72 37.76 -36.91
N VAL A 45 23.04 38.00 -38.02
CA VAL A 45 21.84 37.33 -38.51
C VAL A 45 22.19 35.90 -38.90
N ASP A 46 21.49 34.91 -38.33
CA ASP A 46 21.20 33.62 -38.98
C ASP A 46 19.94 33.02 -38.29
N ARG A 47 18.77 33.22 -38.89
CA ARG A 47 18.06 32.22 -39.72
C ARG A 47 17.89 30.84 -39.05
N CYS A 48 16.62 30.55 -38.78
CA CYS A 48 16.01 29.22 -38.76
C CYS A 48 16.58 28.18 -37.80
N TYR A 49 16.01 28.13 -36.59
CA TYR A 49 15.65 26.85 -35.99
C TYR A 49 14.14 26.81 -35.78
N SER A 50 13.44 26.46 -36.87
CA SER A 50 12.13 25.82 -36.76
C SER A 50 12.42 24.39 -36.30
N PRO A 51 11.94 23.92 -35.13
CA PRO A 51 12.06 22.52 -34.79
C PRO A 51 11.13 21.78 -35.75
N LYS A 52 11.70 21.33 -36.87
CA LYS A 52 11.11 20.28 -37.68
C LYS A 52 10.85 19.13 -36.73
N SER A 53 9.58 18.75 -36.62
CA SER A 53 9.12 17.47 -36.11
C SER A 53 10.02 16.38 -36.69
N ILE A 54 10.96 15.91 -35.87
CA ILE A 54 11.83 14.80 -36.23
C ILE A 54 10.91 13.61 -36.42
N GLU A 55 11.02 13.05 -37.61
CA GLU A 55 10.40 11.82 -38.04
C GLU A 55 10.47 10.78 -36.92
N ALA A 56 9.32 10.15 -36.66
CA ALA A 56 9.22 8.92 -35.92
C ALA A 56 10.01 7.82 -36.66
N GLN A 57 11.32 7.82 -36.51
CA GLN A 57 12.23 6.77 -36.91
C GLN A 57 12.67 6.05 -35.65
N GLY A 58 12.46 4.73 -35.62
CA GLY A 58 12.71 3.85 -34.50
C GLY A 58 14.18 3.78 -34.09
N SER A 59 14.67 4.82 -33.43
CA SER A 59 15.81 4.74 -32.53
C SER A 59 15.28 4.36 -31.15
N ASN A 60 15.89 3.36 -30.51
CA ASN A 60 15.63 3.01 -29.10
C ASN A 60 16.15 4.10 -28.12
N ASP A 61 16.38 5.32 -28.60
CA ASP A 61 16.85 6.42 -27.79
C ASP A 61 15.74 6.89 -26.86
N MET A 62 16.01 6.76 -25.56
CA MET A 62 15.12 7.21 -24.51
C MET A 62 15.20 8.73 -24.41
N ASP A 63 14.10 9.42 -24.64
CA ASP A 63 14.02 10.87 -24.43
C ASP A 63 14.11 11.19 -22.93
N LEU A 64 15.28 11.64 -22.49
CA LEU A 64 15.57 12.06 -21.11
C LEU A 64 14.84 13.35 -20.72
N SER A 65 14.31 14.11 -21.69
CA SER A 65 13.54 15.32 -21.45
C SER A 65 12.03 15.08 -21.30
N TYR A 66 11.58 13.84 -21.55
CA TYR A 66 10.17 13.49 -21.47
C TYR A 66 9.61 13.64 -20.05
N GLN A 67 8.54 14.42 -19.91
CA GLN A 67 7.81 14.57 -18.66
C GLN A 67 6.41 13.96 -18.79
N VAL A 68 6.09 13.00 -17.92
CA VAL A 68 4.74 12.44 -17.85
C VAL A 68 3.72 13.52 -17.48
N PRO A 69 2.48 13.47 -18.03
CA PRO A 69 1.45 14.44 -17.67
C PRO A 69 1.20 14.51 -16.15
N PRO A 70 0.93 15.69 -15.58
CA PRO A 70 0.79 15.87 -14.13
C PRO A 70 -0.31 14.99 -13.52
N LEU A 71 -1.36 14.69 -14.28
CA LEU A 71 -2.42 13.76 -13.89
C LEU A 71 -1.88 12.33 -13.67
N VAL A 72 -1.10 11.81 -14.61
CA VAL A 72 -0.48 10.48 -14.53
C VAL A 72 0.45 10.39 -13.33
N HIS A 73 1.23 11.44 -13.11
CA HIS A 73 2.13 11.52 -11.95
C HIS A 73 1.36 11.55 -10.61
N SER A 74 0.24 12.29 -10.53
CA SER A 74 -0.59 12.31 -9.32
C SER A 74 -1.21 10.94 -9.03
N LEU A 75 -1.66 10.24 -10.08
CA LEU A 75 -2.27 8.92 -10.00
C LEU A 75 -1.23 7.86 -9.62
N GLN A 76 -0.04 7.93 -10.22
CA GLN A 76 1.11 7.09 -9.89
C GLN A 76 1.44 7.19 -8.39
N LYS A 77 1.54 8.42 -7.85
CA LYS A 77 1.78 8.65 -6.42
C LYS A 77 0.68 8.09 -5.53
N ALA A 78 -0.59 8.27 -5.92
CA ALA A 78 -1.72 7.73 -5.16
C ALA A 78 -1.69 6.20 -5.09
N TRP A 79 -1.45 5.53 -6.23
CA TRP A 79 -1.34 4.07 -6.28
C TRP A 79 -0.12 3.54 -5.53
N GLN A 80 1.02 4.21 -5.66
CA GLN A 80 2.24 3.84 -4.93
C GLN A 80 2.05 3.96 -3.42
N SER A 81 1.43 5.07 -2.96
CA SER A 81 1.10 5.26 -1.55
C SER A 81 0.14 4.19 -1.04
N THR A 82 -0.88 3.84 -1.83
CA THR A 82 -1.83 2.78 -1.50
C THR A 82 -1.14 1.42 -1.37
N ALA A 83 -0.32 1.04 -2.36
CA ALA A 83 0.41 -0.23 -2.34
C ALA A 83 1.41 -0.31 -1.16
N GLN A 84 2.10 0.79 -0.83
CA GLN A 84 2.98 0.87 0.34
C GLN A 84 2.21 0.72 1.65
N SER A 85 1.09 1.43 1.82
CA SER A 85 0.27 1.28 3.03
C SER A 85 -0.31 -0.12 3.17
N SER A 86 -0.70 -0.74 2.06
CA SER A 86 -1.17 -2.12 2.00
C SER A 86 -0.08 -3.12 2.41
N LEU A 87 1.17 -2.91 2.03
CA LEU A 87 2.28 -3.76 2.44
C LEU A 87 2.38 -3.84 3.97
N PHE A 88 2.36 -2.69 4.65
CA PHE A 88 2.40 -2.62 6.11
C PHE A 88 1.16 -3.27 6.75
N LEU A 89 -0.02 -3.03 6.18
CA LEU A 89 -1.26 -3.66 6.65
C LEU A 89 -1.20 -5.19 6.53
N CYS A 90 -0.79 -5.72 5.38
CA CYS A 90 -0.65 -7.17 5.17
C CYS A 90 0.37 -7.78 6.14
N ALA A 91 1.50 -7.12 6.37
CA ALA A 91 2.49 -7.59 7.35
C ALA A 91 1.91 -7.62 8.77
N ALA A 92 1.17 -6.59 9.18
CA ALA A 92 0.49 -6.54 10.47
C ALA A 92 -0.56 -7.66 10.62
N LEU A 93 -1.39 -7.88 9.59
CA LEU A 93 -2.41 -8.93 9.59
C LEU A 93 -1.80 -10.35 9.63
N ALA A 94 -0.66 -10.56 8.97
CA ALA A 94 0.07 -11.82 9.05
C ALA A 94 0.62 -12.05 10.46
N LEU A 95 1.21 -11.03 11.10
CA LEU A 95 1.66 -11.10 12.49
C LEU A 95 0.52 -11.35 13.46
N CYS A 96 -0.64 -10.69 13.27
CA CYS A 96 -1.84 -10.97 14.04
C CYS A 96 -2.27 -12.44 13.92
N SER A 97 -2.23 -13.02 12.70
CA SER A 97 -2.56 -14.43 12.50
C SER A 97 -1.60 -15.36 13.26
N VAL A 98 -0.29 -15.08 13.21
CA VAL A 98 0.72 -15.84 13.97
C VAL A 98 0.47 -15.73 15.48
N HIS A 99 0.14 -14.53 15.96
CA HIS A 99 -0.12 -14.31 17.37
C HIS A 99 -1.38 -15.03 17.85
N ILE A 100 -2.49 -14.95 17.11
CA ILE A 100 -3.72 -15.67 17.41
C ILE A 100 -3.47 -17.18 17.42
N MET A 101 -2.72 -17.68 16.44
CA MET A 101 -2.34 -19.09 16.36
C MET A 101 -1.56 -19.53 17.60
N SER A 102 -0.50 -18.80 17.97
CA SER A 102 0.33 -19.12 19.14
C SER A 102 -0.47 -19.03 20.45
N TYR A 103 -1.30 -18.01 20.61
CA TYR A 103 -2.17 -17.85 21.78
C TYR A 103 -3.18 -18.99 21.88
N SER A 104 -3.82 -19.37 20.77
CA SER A 104 -4.82 -20.43 20.72
C SER A 104 -4.26 -21.79 21.17
N GLN A 105 -3.01 -22.10 20.80
CA GLN A 105 -2.32 -23.34 21.19
C GLN A 105 -2.11 -23.45 22.71
N THR A 106 -2.04 -22.33 23.42
CA THR A 106 -1.75 -22.32 24.87
C THR A 106 -3.00 -22.44 25.74
N ILE A 107 -4.17 -22.07 25.22
CA ILE A 107 -5.37 -21.83 26.05
C ILE A 107 -6.50 -22.79 25.71
N LEU A 108 -6.54 -23.31 24.49
CA LEU A 108 -7.65 -24.16 24.05
C LEU A 108 -7.29 -25.64 24.25
N PRO A 109 -8.08 -26.42 25.01
CA PRO A 109 -8.06 -27.88 24.87
C PRO A 109 -8.44 -28.22 23.42
N GLN A 110 -8.09 -29.39 22.87
CA GLN A 110 -8.26 -29.71 21.44
C GLN A 110 -9.65 -30.30 21.08
N PRO A 111 -10.63 -29.50 20.59
CA PRO A 111 -11.76 -29.96 19.80
C PRO A 111 -11.56 -29.67 18.31
N ASP A 112 -12.47 -30.17 17.46
CA ASP A 112 -12.48 -29.95 16.00
C ASP A 112 -12.45 -28.46 15.59
N ALA A 113 -12.99 -27.57 16.43
CA ALA A 113 -12.96 -26.13 16.22
C ALA A 113 -11.53 -25.54 16.22
N PHE A 114 -10.59 -26.18 16.94
CA PHE A 114 -9.18 -25.79 16.96
C PHE A 114 -8.51 -26.07 15.60
N SER A 115 -8.80 -27.20 14.97
CA SER A 115 -8.28 -27.54 13.64
C SER A 115 -8.73 -26.52 12.59
N THR A 116 -10.00 -26.10 12.66
CA THR A 116 -10.55 -25.08 11.76
C THR A 116 -9.87 -23.71 11.98
N LEU A 117 -9.67 -23.31 13.24
CA LEU A 117 -8.95 -22.08 13.58
C LEU A 117 -7.50 -22.09 13.06
N MET A 118 -6.81 -23.23 13.15
CA MET A 118 -5.46 -23.42 12.61
C MET A 118 -5.44 -23.28 11.08
N ALA A 119 -6.41 -23.88 10.39
CA ALA A 119 -6.52 -23.77 8.93
C ALA A 119 -6.70 -22.30 8.49
N PHE A 120 -7.57 -21.54 9.16
CA PHE A 120 -7.73 -20.11 8.90
C PHE A 120 -6.48 -19.31 9.28
N SER A 121 -5.74 -19.71 10.31
CA SER A 121 -4.47 -19.07 10.72
C SER A 121 -3.41 -19.20 9.62
N TYR A 122 -3.17 -20.41 9.12
CA TYR A 122 -2.25 -20.62 8.00
C TYR A 122 -2.72 -19.93 6.72
N GLY A 123 -4.02 -20.01 6.41
CA GLY A 123 -4.60 -19.30 5.26
C GLY A 123 -4.37 -17.78 5.36
N GLY A 124 -4.66 -17.19 6.52
CA GLY A 124 -4.44 -15.77 6.79
C GLY A 124 -2.99 -15.36 6.61
N ILE A 125 -2.03 -16.16 7.10
CA ILE A 125 -0.59 -15.90 6.92
C ILE A 125 -0.24 -15.94 5.42
N ILE A 126 -0.61 -17.01 4.71
CA ILE A 126 -0.25 -17.21 3.30
C ILE A 126 -0.85 -16.10 2.42
N PHE A 127 -2.13 -15.79 2.58
CA PHE A 127 -2.80 -14.77 1.78
C PHE A 127 -2.23 -13.37 2.05
N ASN A 128 -1.99 -13.01 3.31
CA ASN A 128 -1.40 -11.71 3.64
C ASN A 128 0.05 -11.59 3.17
N CYS A 129 0.89 -12.63 3.31
CA CYS A 129 2.26 -12.62 2.77
C CYS A 129 2.26 -12.51 1.24
N THR A 130 1.37 -13.24 0.57
CA THR A 130 1.22 -13.16 -0.90
C THR A 130 0.75 -11.77 -1.34
N ALA A 131 -0.21 -11.17 -0.64
CA ALA A 131 -0.67 -9.80 -0.90
C ALA A 131 0.42 -8.75 -0.62
N ALA A 132 1.27 -8.97 0.39
CA ALA A 132 2.44 -8.13 0.65
C ALA A 132 3.44 -8.18 -0.50
N VAL A 133 3.78 -9.38 -0.99
CA VAL A 133 4.64 -9.55 -2.17
C VAL A 133 4.02 -8.90 -3.41
N ALA A 134 2.73 -9.08 -3.64
CA ALA A 134 2.03 -8.43 -4.74
C ALA A 134 2.05 -6.89 -4.60
N SER A 135 1.95 -6.36 -3.38
CA SER A 135 2.08 -4.92 -3.11
C SER A 135 3.46 -4.38 -3.50
N LEU A 136 4.54 -5.13 -3.20
CA LEU A 136 5.89 -4.78 -3.63
C LEU A 136 6.03 -4.78 -5.16
N VAL A 137 5.48 -5.80 -5.83
CA VAL A 137 5.45 -5.86 -7.30
C VAL A 137 4.68 -4.68 -7.90
N LEU A 138 3.55 -4.30 -7.30
CA LEU A 138 2.78 -3.12 -7.73
C LEU A 138 3.62 -1.84 -7.58
N VAL A 139 4.29 -1.63 -6.44
CA VAL A 139 5.16 -0.47 -6.21
C VAL A 139 6.27 -0.39 -7.26
N ASP A 140 6.93 -1.50 -7.57
CA ASP A 140 7.98 -1.58 -8.58
C ASP A 140 7.45 -1.25 -9.98
N LYS A 141 6.36 -1.90 -10.38
CA LYS A 141 5.71 -1.69 -11.69
C LYS A 141 5.23 -0.24 -11.86
N ILE A 142 4.64 0.35 -10.83
CA ILE A 142 4.20 1.76 -10.82
C ILE A 142 5.43 2.69 -10.87
N GLY A 143 6.52 2.33 -10.20
CA GLY A 143 7.77 3.08 -10.23
C GLY A 143 8.40 3.14 -11.62
N CYS A 144 8.25 2.10 -12.44
CA CYS A 144 8.78 2.04 -13.80
C CYS A 144 7.94 2.81 -14.85
N VAL A 145 6.75 3.30 -14.51
CA VAL A 145 5.83 3.97 -15.47
C VAL A 145 6.51 5.11 -16.24
N PRO A 146 7.24 6.05 -15.62
CA PRO A 146 7.87 7.16 -16.36
C PRO A 146 8.90 6.66 -17.38
N ILE A 147 9.63 5.58 -17.05
CA ILE A 147 10.64 4.99 -17.92
C ILE A 147 9.98 4.36 -19.15
N TRP A 148 8.85 3.67 -18.98
CA TRP A 148 8.12 3.08 -20.11
C TRP A 148 7.41 4.14 -20.96
N ALA A 149 6.88 5.17 -20.34
CA ALA A 149 6.29 6.30 -21.05
C ALA A 149 7.33 7.02 -21.92
N ALA A 150 8.53 7.29 -21.37
CA ALA A 150 9.65 7.87 -22.12
C ALA A 150 10.13 6.97 -23.27
N ARG A 151 10.23 5.64 -23.05
CA ARG A 151 10.65 4.68 -24.10
C ARG A 151 9.68 4.57 -25.27
N ARG A 152 8.38 4.73 -25.03
CA ARG A 152 7.37 4.59 -26.08
C ARG A 152 7.08 5.89 -26.81
N SER A 153 7.74 6.99 -26.42
CA SER A 153 7.49 8.35 -26.93
C SER A 153 5.99 8.60 -27.12
N LEU A 154 5.20 8.16 -26.12
CA LEU A 154 3.75 8.26 -26.17
C LEU A 154 3.42 9.76 -26.13
N ASP A 155 3.04 10.28 -27.29
CA ASP A 155 2.53 11.64 -27.41
C ASP A 155 1.46 11.84 -26.34
N PRO A 156 1.53 12.93 -25.56
CA PRO A 156 0.53 13.22 -24.55
C PRO A 156 -0.84 13.20 -25.25
N PRO A 157 -1.80 12.37 -24.80
CA PRO A 157 -3.06 12.24 -25.51
C PRO A 157 -3.72 13.62 -25.59
N ASN A 158 -4.01 14.05 -26.83
CA ASN A 158 -4.83 15.22 -27.08
C ASN A 158 -6.11 15.10 -26.23
N ALA A 159 -6.43 16.18 -25.50
CA ALA A 159 -7.48 16.25 -24.49
C ALA A 159 -8.68 15.34 -24.80
N GLY A 160 -8.88 14.30 -23.99
CA GLY A 160 -9.94 13.31 -24.14
C GLY A 160 -10.46 12.88 -22.77
N TRP A 161 -11.74 12.52 -22.72
CA TRP A 161 -12.40 12.08 -21.51
C TRP A 161 -12.18 10.58 -21.36
N MET A 162 -11.53 10.14 -20.28
CA MET A 162 -11.26 8.73 -20.01
C MET A 162 -11.97 8.34 -18.72
N SER A 163 -12.85 7.33 -18.82
CA SER A 163 -13.85 7.02 -17.77
C SER A 163 -13.29 6.29 -16.55
N ALA A 164 -12.07 5.74 -16.60
CA ALA A 164 -11.52 4.94 -15.51
C ALA A 164 -10.02 5.18 -15.28
N ASN A 165 -9.66 5.41 -14.01
CA ASN A 165 -8.29 5.66 -13.57
C ASN A 165 -7.33 4.48 -13.87
N ILE A 166 -7.84 3.25 -13.88
CA ILE A 166 -7.03 2.03 -14.12
C ILE A 166 -6.66 1.92 -15.62
N ASP A 167 -7.57 2.31 -16.51
CA ASP A 167 -7.35 2.25 -17.97
C ASP A 167 -6.32 3.28 -18.43
N ILE A 168 -6.19 4.39 -17.69
CA ILE A 168 -5.15 5.39 -17.95
C ILE A 168 -3.77 4.75 -17.76
N LEU A 169 -3.54 4.04 -16.66
CA LEU A 169 -2.25 3.39 -16.40
C LEU A 169 -1.94 2.27 -17.41
N ASP A 170 -2.93 1.49 -17.82
CA ASP A 170 -2.75 0.45 -18.83
C ASP A 170 -2.30 1.04 -20.18
N ARG A 171 -2.87 2.18 -20.57
CA ARG A 171 -2.52 2.89 -21.79
C ARG A 171 -1.10 3.48 -21.79
N PHE A 172 -0.56 3.84 -20.62
CA PHE A 172 0.84 4.26 -20.48
C PHE A 172 1.86 3.09 -20.44
N GLY A 173 1.41 1.88 -20.77
CA GLY A 173 2.29 0.79 -21.19
C GLY A 173 2.67 -0.22 -20.13
N ILE A 174 1.95 -0.20 -19.01
CA ILE A 174 2.04 -1.19 -17.94
C ILE A 174 1.65 -2.61 -18.42
N GLY A 175 0.80 -2.73 -19.45
CA GLY A 175 0.51 -3.96 -20.18
C GLY A 175 -0.67 -4.77 -19.61
N SER A 176 -1.24 -5.64 -20.45
CA SER A 176 -2.46 -6.43 -20.17
C SER A 176 -2.40 -7.26 -18.87
N SER A 177 -1.21 -7.65 -18.41
CA SER A 177 -1.02 -8.38 -17.15
C SER A 177 -1.29 -7.54 -15.89
N TRP A 178 -1.37 -6.22 -16.00
CA TRP A 178 -1.60 -5.34 -14.85
C TRP A 178 -2.94 -5.51 -14.18
N ARG A 179 -4.02 -5.59 -14.98
CA ARG A 179 -5.37 -5.82 -14.45
C ARG A 179 -5.38 -7.13 -13.66
N TRP A 180 -4.69 -8.16 -14.14
CA TRP A 180 -4.52 -9.42 -13.44
C TRP A 180 -3.73 -9.30 -12.14
N ILE A 181 -2.61 -8.57 -12.12
CA ILE A 181 -1.80 -8.37 -10.91
C ILE A 181 -2.60 -7.59 -9.85
N VAL A 182 -3.27 -6.50 -10.23
CA VAL A 182 -4.10 -5.69 -9.32
C VAL A 182 -5.25 -6.51 -8.78
N TRP A 183 -5.92 -7.30 -9.64
CA TRP A 183 -7.00 -8.17 -9.21
C TRP A 183 -6.52 -9.25 -8.24
N TYR A 184 -5.42 -9.94 -8.58
CA TYR A 184 -4.83 -10.96 -7.71
C TYR A 184 -4.43 -10.38 -6.36
N TRP A 185 -3.84 -9.18 -6.34
CA TRP A 185 -3.52 -8.45 -5.12
C TRP A 185 -4.78 -8.17 -4.28
N ILE A 186 -5.84 -7.61 -4.88
CA ILE A 186 -7.10 -7.32 -4.21
C ILE A 186 -7.73 -8.58 -3.61
N VAL A 187 -7.76 -9.67 -4.37
CA VAL A 187 -8.37 -10.94 -3.92
C VAL A 187 -7.61 -11.52 -2.74
N ASN A 188 -6.28 -11.58 -2.80
CA ASN A 188 -5.47 -12.09 -1.69
C ASN A 188 -5.58 -11.19 -0.45
N LEU A 189 -5.62 -9.88 -0.63
CA LEU A 189 -5.80 -8.94 0.48
C LEU A 189 -7.15 -9.13 1.17
N CYS A 190 -8.24 -9.24 0.39
CA CYS A 190 -9.58 -9.47 0.94
C CYS A 190 -9.67 -10.84 1.62
N ALA A 191 -9.15 -11.90 0.99
CA ALA A 191 -9.14 -13.25 1.54
C ALA A 191 -8.33 -13.30 2.86
N GLY A 192 -7.14 -12.69 2.90
CA GLY A 192 -6.31 -12.62 4.09
C GLY A 192 -6.97 -11.85 5.24
N PHE A 193 -7.66 -10.76 4.94
CA PHE A 193 -8.45 -10.03 5.92
C PHE A 193 -9.62 -10.86 6.47
N VAL A 194 -10.39 -11.51 5.59
CA VAL A 194 -11.51 -12.39 6.00
C VAL A 194 -11.00 -13.53 6.89
N CYS A 195 -9.86 -14.14 6.55
CA CYS A 195 -9.23 -15.16 7.40
C CYS A 195 -8.96 -14.63 8.82
N VAL A 196 -8.33 -13.45 8.96
CA VAL A 196 -8.04 -12.86 10.28
C VAL A 196 -9.33 -12.57 11.05
N VAL A 197 -10.35 -12.05 10.38
CA VAL A 197 -11.65 -11.77 11.01
C VAL A 197 -12.30 -13.05 11.52
N VAL A 198 -12.29 -14.13 10.72
CA VAL A 198 -12.82 -15.44 11.15
C VAL A 198 -12.01 -16.02 12.30
N GLN A 199 -10.69 -15.86 12.31
CA GLN A 199 -9.84 -16.29 13.43
C GLN A 199 -10.22 -15.57 14.74
N VAL A 200 -10.35 -14.25 14.71
CA VAL A 200 -10.75 -13.44 15.88
C VAL A 200 -12.14 -13.87 16.36
N PHE A 201 -13.08 -14.09 15.44
CA PHE A 201 -14.42 -14.55 15.78
C PHE A 201 -14.42 -15.91 16.45
N MET A 202 -13.71 -16.89 15.87
CA MET A 202 -13.60 -18.22 16.45
C MET A 202 -12.93 -18.19 17.83
N LEU A 203 -11.88 -17.38 18.00
CA LEU A 203 -11.19 -17.24 19.27
C LEU A 203 -12.14 -16.71 20.36
N VAL A 204 -12.92 -15.66 20.06
CA VAL A 204 -13.93 -15.11 20.97
C VAL A 204 -15.03 -16.13 21.28
N TRP A 205 -15.45 -16.90 20.28
CA TRP A 205 -16.51 -17.89 20.45
C TRP A 205 -16.10 -19.05 21.34
N LEU A 206 -14.85 -19.49 21.23
CA LEU A 206 -14.29 -20.58 22.02
C LEU A 206 -13.94 -20.18 23.46
N GLN A 207 -13.85 -18.89 23.76
CA GLN A 207 -13.72 -18.42 25.15
C GLN A 207 -15.08 -18.54 25.86
N GLU A 208 -15.21 -19.52 26.75
CA GLU A 208 -16.47 -19.90 27.41
C GLU A 208 -16.99 -18.87 28.44
N GLY A 209 -16.23 -17.82 28.78
CA GLY A 209 -16.54 -16.95 29.92
C GLY A 209 -17.25 -15.61 29.64
N LEU A 210 -17.39 -15.16 28.39
CA LEU A 210 -17.78 -13.76 28.10
C LEU A 210 -18.89 -13.65 27.03
N THR A 211 -20.14 -13.94 27.41
CA THR A 211 -21.32 -13.84 26.52
C THR A 211 -21.48 -12.45 25.90
N SER A 212 -21.19 -11.39 26.66
CA SER A 212 -21.23 -10.00 26.17
C SER A 212 -20.24 -9.77 25.01
N LEU A 213 -19.08 -10.43 25.04
CA LEU A 213 -18.03 -10.26 24.05
C LEU A 213 -18.40 -10.96 22.73
N LYS A 214 -19.19 -12.03 22.77
CA LYS A 214 -19.73 -12.72 21.58
C LYS A 214 -20.73 -11.86 20.80
N VAL A 215 -21.61 -11.14 21.50
CA VAL A 215 -22.60 -10.26 20.86
C VAL A 215 -21.90 -9.05 20.23
N VAL A 216 -20.99 -8.41 20.97
CA VAL A 216 -20.25 -7.25 20.46
C VAL A 216 -19.35 -7.64 19.28
N SER A 217 -18.65 -8.78 19.35
CA SER A 217 -17.81 -9.23 18.24
C SER A 217 -18.62 -9.55 16.99
N SER A 218 -19.80 -10.16 17.12
CA SER A 218 -20.72 -10.42 16.00
C SER A 218 -21.16 -9.13 15.30
N VAL A 219 -21.58 -8.11 16.06
CA VAL A 219 -22.02 -6.82 15.50
C VAL A 219 -20.86 -6.09 14.82
N LEU A 220 -19.69 -6.10 15.45
CA LEU A 220 -18.48 -5.50 14.88
C LEU A 220 -18.10 -6.18 13.56
N LEU A 221 -18.21 -7.50 13.49
CA LEU A 221 -17.88 -8.30 12.32
C LEU A 221 -18.86 -8.07 11.17
N ALA A 222 -20.16 -8.00 11.47
CA ALA A 222 -21.18 -7.62 10.51
C ALA A 222 -20.91 -6.21 9.95
N THR A 223 -20.60 -5.25 10.83
CA THR A 223 -20.34 -3.87 10.41
C THR A 223 -19.06 -3.74 9.58
N SER A 224 -17.99 -4.44 9.98
CA SER A 224 -16.69 -4.40 9.29
C SER A 224 -16.67 -5.15 7.96
N SER A 225 -17.51 -6.16 7.78
CA SER A 225 -17.57 -6.94 6.55
C SER A 225 -18.34 -6.24 5.43
N ILE A 226 -19.27 -5.33 5.75
CA ILE A 226 -20.06 -4.57 4.76
C ILE A 226 -19.18 -3.87 3.71
N PRO A 227 -18.21 -3.00 4.07
CA PRO A 227 -17.38 -2.31 3.08
C PRO A 227 -16.54 -3.29 2.24
N LEU A 228 -16.13 -4.42 2.82
CA LEU A 228 -15.33 -5.43 2.14
C LEU A 228 -16.13 -6.26 1.15
N VAL A 229 -17.36 -6.63 1.50
CA VAL A 229 -18.29 -7.29 0.58
C VAL A 229 -18.62 -6.35 -0.57
N MET A 230 -18.87 -5.07 -0.28
CA MET A 230 -19.09 -4.06 -1.31
C MET A 230 -17.88 -3.88 -2.23
N PHE A 231 -16.68 -3.85 -1.67
CA PHE A 231 -15.43 -3.74 -2.43
C PHE A 231 -15.14 -4.99 -3.26
N ALA A 232 -15.30 -6.18 -2.69
CA ALA A 232 -15.13 -7.45 -3.39
C ALA A 232 -16.15 -7.62 -4.52
N PHE A 233 -17.41 -7.25 -4.29
CA PHE A 233 -18.44 -7.27 -5.31
C PHE A 233 -18.13 -6.31 -6.45
N SER A 234 -17.70 -5.08 -6.13
CA SER A 234 -17.27 -4.10 -7.13
C SER A 234 -16.07 -4.60 -7.95
N SER A 235 -15.12 -5.26 -7.28
CA SER A 235 -13.92 -5.83 -7.91
C SER A 235 -14.24 -7.04 -8.80
N LEU A 236 -15.19 -7.88 -8.39
CA LEU A 236 -15.71 -8.99 -9.21
C LEU A 236 -16.45 -8.47 -10.44
N VAL A 237 -17.36 -7.50 -10.26
CA VAL A 237 -18.07 -6.86 -11.37
C VAL A 237 -17.10 -6.22 -12.36
N PHE A 238 -16.00 -5.63 -11.89
CA PHE A 238 -14.95 -5.09 -12.73
C PHE A 238 -14.14 -6.16 -13.48
N ALA A 239 -13.97 -7.36 -12.91
CA ALA A 239 -13.26 -8.46 -13.56
C ALA A 239 -14.05 -9.07 -14.73
N PHE A 240 -15.39 -8.98 -14.70
CA PHE A 240 -16.27 -9.48 -15.76
C PHE A 240 -16.65 -8.43 -16.83
N ARG A 241 -16.08 -7.22 -16.75
CA ARG A 241 -16.26 -6.13 -17.74
C ARG A 241 -14.96 -5.82 -18.49
#